data_AF-A0A932HMR7-F1
#
_entry.id   AF-A0A932HMR7-F1
#
_cell.length_a   1.000
_cell.length_b   1.000
_cell.length_c   1.000
_cell.angle_alpha   90.00
_cell.angle_beta   90.00
_cell.angle_gamma   90.00
#
_symmetry.space_group_name_H-M   'P 1'
#
loop_
_entity.id
_entity.type
_entity.pdbx_description
1 polymer ?
#
loop_
_entity_poly.entity_id
_entity_poly.type
_entity_poly.pdbx_seq_one_letter_code
_entity_poly.pdbx_strand_id
1 'polypeptide(L)' 'MTIKDVLDRYPHLFGVFEDHGLHFCAGCYVMLASNIEQGANYSGLRPTDRQALLAELNRLAVSDSREAGSASPSTA' A
#
# COMPACT_ATOMS: atom_id res chain seq x y z
N MET A 1 11.21 2.95 1.89
CA MET A 1 9.87 3.47 1.63
C MET A 1 9.01 3.15 2.83
N THR A 2 8.47 4.17 3.48
CA THR A 2 7.53 4.03 4.59
C THR A 2 6.13 3.73 4.06
N ILE A 3 5.22 3.26 4.92
CA ILE A 3 3.83 3.09 4.55
C ILE A 3 3.20 4.43 4.17
N LYS A 4 3.57 5.52 4.85
CA LYS A 4 3.17 6.88 4.46
C LYS A 4 3.61 7.21 3.02
N ASP A 5 4.86 6.94 2.65
CA ASP A 5 5.36 7.22 1.30
C ASP A 5 4.55 6.44 0.24
N VAL A 6 4.14 5.20 0.54
CA VAL A 6 3.29 4.40 -0.34
C VAL A 6 1.92 5.04 -0.48
N LEU A 7 1.28 5.41 0.61
CA LEU A 7 -0.07 5.97 0.62
C LEU A 7 -0.14 7.39 0.04
N ASP A 8 0.91 8.19 0.23
CA ASP A 8 1.03 9.51 -0.42
C ASP A 8 1.09 9.37 -1.95
N ARG A 9 1.73 8.29 -2.44
CA ARG A 9 1.88 8.04 -3.89
C ARG A 9 0.69 7.27 -4.49
N TYR A 10 0.08 6.39 -3.71
CA TYR A 10 -0.98 5.49 -4.12
C TYR A 10 -2.09 5.46 -3.05
N PRO A 11 -2.87 6.54 -2.90
CA PRO A 11 -3.84 6.68 -1.81
C PRO A 11 -4.94 5.62 -1.84
N HIS A 12 -5.26 5.08 -3.03
CA HIS A 12 -6.23 4.00 -3.19
C HIS A 12 -5.78 2.66 -2.56
N LEU A 13 -4.48 2.47 -2.32
CA LEU A 13 -3.94 1.26 -1.67
C LEU A 13 -4.25 1.21 -0.18
N PHE A 14 -4.79 2.27 0.42
CA PHE A 14 -5.20 2.28 1.82
C PHE A 14 -6.10 1.08 2.17
N GLY A 15 -7.08 0.76 1.31
CA GLY A 15 -7.97 -0.39 1.52
C GLY A 15 -7.24 -1.73 1.51
N VAL A 16 -6.19 -1.87 0.69
CA VAL A 16 -5.41 -3.11 0.59
C VAL A 16 -4.67 -3.40 1.89
N PHE A 17 -4.13 -2.38 2.55
CA PHE A 17 -3.51 -2.56 3.86
C PHE A 17 -4.53 -3.03 4.91
N GLU A 18 -5.71 -2.40 4.96
CA GLU A 18 -6.80 -2.78 5.87
C GLU A 18 -7.31 -4.21 5.62
N ASP A 19 -7.53 -4.59 4.36
CA ASP A 19 -8.01 -5.93 3.95
C ASP A 19 -7.03 -7.04 4.35
N HIS A 20 -5.74 -6.73 4.41
CA HIS A 20 -4.69 -7.66 4.80
C HIS A 20 -4.37 -7.62 6.31
N GLY A 21 -5.15 -6.90 7.12
CA GLY A 21 -5.05 -6.87 8.57
C GLY A 21 -4.07 -5.81 9.12
N LEU A 22 -3.61 -4.91 8.27
CA LEU A 22 -2.72 -3.81 8.62
C LEU A 22 -3.57 -2.55 8.87
N HIS A 23 -4.31 -2.59 9.98
CA HIS A 23 -5.27 -1.55 10.32
C HIS A 23 -4.60 -0.28 10.85
N PHE A 24 -4.94 0.87 10.28
CA PHE A 24 -4.46 2.16 10.74
C PHE A 24 -5.42 2.75 11.77
N CYS A 25 -5.12 2.55 13.05
CA CYS A 25 -5.78 3.35 14.08
C CYS A 25 -5.34 4.82 13.92
N ALA A 26 -6.33 5.71 13.82
CA ALA A 26 -6.12 7.15 13.66
C ALA A 26 -5.22 7.68 14.80
N GLY A 27 -3.95 7.92 14.50
CA GLY A 27 -2.93 8.33 15.48
C GLY A 27 -1.71 7.43 15.60
N CYS A 28 -1.66 6.27 14.92
CA CYS A 28 -0.47 5.42 14.92
C CYS A 28 0.62 5.95 13.97
N TYR A 29 1.18 7.12 14.30
CA TYR A 29 2.29 7.72 13.57
C TYR A 29 3.47 6.76 13.40
N VAL A 30 3.69 5.88 14.38
CA VAL A 30 4.70 4.82 14.31
C VAL A 30 4.44 3.90 13.12
N MET A 31 3.19 3.51 12.89
CA MET A 31 2.84 2.58 11.82
C MET A 31 2.97 3.25 10.45
N LEU A 32 2.53 4.50 10.29
CA LEU A 32 2.74 5.26 9.05
C LEU A 32 4.23 5.53 8.76
N ALA A 33 5.03 5.80 9.79
CA ALA A 33 6.47 6.02 9.66
C ALA A 33 7.28 4.71 9.46
N SER A 34 6.66 3.55 9.66
CA SER A 34 7.29 2.25 9.50
C SER A 34 7.35 1.84 8.03
N ASN A 35 8.29 0.96 7.69
CA ASN A 35 8.16 0.18 6.46
C ASN A 35 7.10 -0.94 6.62
N ILE A 36 6.71 -1.58 5.52
CA ILE A 36 5.64 -2.60 5.51
C ILE A 36 5.95 -3.77 6.44
N GLU A 37 7.21 -4.21 6.49
CA GLU A 37 7.61 -5.33 7.34
C GLU A 37 7.50 -4.99 8.83
N GLN A 38 7.95 -3.80 9.22
CA GLN A 38 7.81 -3.28 10.58
C GLN A 38 6.35 -3.11 10.96
N GLY A 39 5.54 -2.50 10.09
CA GLY A 39 4.10 -2.33 10.31
C GLY A 39 3.36 -3.66 10.46
N ALA A 40 3.71 -4.65 9.64
CA ALA A 40 3.18 -6.02 9.75
C ALA A 40 3.54 -6.66 11.10
N ASN A 41 4.79 -6.51 11.55
CA ASN A 41 5.23 -7.05 12.83
C ASN A 41 4.50 -6.39 14.01
N TYR A 42 4.32 -5.07 14.00
CA TYR A 42 3.58 -4.35 15.05
C TYR A 42 2.11 -4.76 15.10
N SER A 43 1.53 -5.08 13.95
CA SER A 43 0.13 -5.50 13.82
C SER A 43 -0.08 -7.00 14.07
N GLY A 44 0.99 -7.76 14.34
CA GLY A 44 0.93 -9.20 14.54
C GLY A 44 0.57 -9.99 13.27
N LEU A 45 0.81 -9.43 12.08
CA LEU A 45 0.53 -10.09 10.82
C LEU A 45 1.36 -11.37 10.67
N ARG A 46 0.72 -12.47 10.25
CA ARG A 46 1.45 -13.71 9.99
C ARG A 46 2.35 -13.53 8.77
N PRO A 47 3.46 -14.28 8.66
CA PRO A 47 4.36 -14.20 7.51
C PRO A 47 3.67 -14.43 6.17
N THR A 48 2.68 -15.32 6.11
CA THR A 48 1.89 -15.62 4.91
C THR A 48 1.02 -14.45 4.48
N ASP A 49 0.38 -13.76 5.43
CA ASP A 49 -0.48 -12.62 5.14
C ASP A 49 0.35 -11.42 4.69
N ARG A 50 1.55 -11.26 5.25
CA ARG A 50 2.52 -10.24 4.85
C ARG A 50 3.01 -10.45 3.42
N GLN A 51 3.27 -11.70 3.03
CA GLN A 51 3.62 -12.03 1.65
C GLN A 51 2.47 -11.73 0.69
N ALA A 52 1.23 -12.06 1.07
CA ALA A 52 0.05 -11.75 0.26
C ALA A 52 -0.14 -10.24 0.07
N LEU A 53 0.02 -9.44 1.14
CA LEU A 53 -0.03 -7.98 1.08
C LEU A 53 1.02 -7.43 0.11
N LEU A 54 2.27 -7.87 0.23
CA LEU A 54 3.35 -7.41 -0.65
C LEU A 54 3.10 -7.79 -2.11
N ALA A 55 2.58 -8.99 -2.36
CA ALA A 55 2.24 -9.43 -3.72
C ALA A 55 1.15 -8.53 -4.33
N GLU A 56 0.11 -8.22 -3.57
CA GLU A 56 -1.02 -7.41 -4.03
C GLU A 56 -0.63 -5.94 -4.26
N LEU A 57 0.12 -5.34 -3.33
CA LEU A 57 0.64 -3.98 -3.49
C LEU A 57 1.51 -3.84 -4.75
N ASN A 58 2.39 -4.83 -5.00
CA ASN A 58 3.21 -4.83 -6.21
C ASN A 58 2.38 -4.99 -7.48
N ARG A 59 1.37 -5.87 -7.47
CA ARG A 59 0.46 -6.06 -8.61
C ARG A 59 -0.27 -4.77 -8.97
N LEU A 60 -0.76 -4.05 -7.97
CA LEU A 60 -1.51 -2.81 -8.16
C LEU A 60 -0.60 -1.65 -8.58
N ALA A 61 0.58 -1.50 -7.96
CA ALA A 61 1.55 -0.46 -8.34
C ALA A 61 2.05 -0.61 -9.78
N VAL A 62 2.22 -1.85 -10.27
CA VAL A 62 2.57 -2.12 -11.68
C VAL A 62 1.41 -1.82 -12.62
N SER A 63 0.17 -2.05 -12.18
CA SER A 63 -1.04 -1.75 -12.96
C SER A 63 -1.26 -0.24 -13.11
N ASP A 64 -0.98 0.52 -12.05
CA ASP A 64 -1.03 2.00 -12.04
C ASP A 64 -0.02 2.62 -13.02
N SER A 65 1.17 2.00 -13.13
CA SER A 65 2.20 2.41 -14.08
C SER A 65 1.79 2.21 -15.55
N ARG A 66 0.81 1.34 -15.83
CA ARG A 66 0.25 1.11 -17.17
C ARG A 66 -0.90 2.07 -17.50
N GLU A 67 -1.76 2.42 -16.53
CA GLU A 67 -2.82 3.39 -16.77
C GLU A 67 -2.27 4.82 -16.95
N ALA A 68 -1.24 5.20 -16.19
CA ALA A 68 -0.57 6.49 -16.36
C ALA A 68 0.07 6.69 -17.75
N GLY A 69 0.35 5.60 -18.49
CA GLY A 69 0.80 5.63 -19.89
C GLY A 69 -0.31 5.65 -20.94
N SER A 70 -1.58 5.49 -20.53
CA SER A 70 -2.74 5.43 -21.44
C SER A 70 -3.59 6.70 -21.46
N ALA A 71 -3.35 7.63 -20.53
CA ALA A 71 -3.96 8.96 -20.53
C ALA A 71 -3.20 9.91 -21.47
N SER A 72 -3.19 9.63 -22.77
CA SER A 72 -2.88 10.65 -23.79
C SER A 72 -4.16 11.44 -24.12
N PRO A 73 -4.12 12.78 -24.15
CA PRO A 73 -5.28 13.59 -24.45
C PRO A 73 -5.60 13.53 -25.94
N SER A 74 -6.83 13.14 -26.24
CA SER A 74 -7.52 13.36 -27.51
C SER A 74 -8.97 13.66 -27.09
N THR A 75 -9.57 14.80 -27.40
CA THR A 75 -9.71 15.37 -28.74
C THR A 75 -10.25 16.81 -28.65
N ALA A 76 -9.74 17.65 -29.58
CA ALA A 76 -10.29 18.87 -30.21
C ALA A 76 -10.74 20.08 -29.36
#